data_AF-A0A026WH77-F1
#
_entry.id   AF-A0A026WH77-F1
#
_cell.length_a   1.000
_cell.length_b   1.000
_cell.length_c   1.000
_cell.angle_alpha   90.00
_cell.angle_beta   90.00
_cell.angle_gamma   90.00
#
_symmetry.space_group_name_H-M   'P 1'
#
loop_
_entity.id
_entity.type
_entity.pdbx_description
1 polymer ?
#
loop_
_entity_poly.entity_id
_entity_poly.type
_entity_poly.pdbx_seq_one_letter_code
_entity_poly.pdbx_strand_id
1 'polypeptide(L)'
;MRYVRQPVRIRVSNVDDRIGSGATRASRHGSLLPTTIRVYNDHVNADMTFEEFATLCRDCWRLRHGFLVIDKDSALRNGRYRRGFNEFAVP
;
A
#
# COMPACT_ATOMS: atom_id res chain seq x y z
N MET A 1 32.80 0.52 9.69
CA MET A 1 31.90 1.68 9.48
C MET A 1 32.29 2.77 10.46
N ARG A 2 32.40 4.04 10.03
CA ARG A 2 32.67 5.19 10.90
C ARG A 2 31.47 6.11 10.89
N TYR A 3 30.84 6.30 12.04
CA TYR A 3 29.73 7.24 12.20
C TYR A 3 30.30 8.64 12.37
N VAL A 4 29.88 9.57 11.50
CA VAL A 4 30.28 10.97 11.57
C VAL A 4 29.15 11.75 12.23
N ARG A 5 29.44 12.49 13.30
CA ARG A 5 28.47 13.37 13.96
C ARG A 5 28.14 14.54 13.03
N GLN A 6 26.88 14.65 12.63
CA GLN A 6 26.39 15.80 11.85
C GLN A 6 26.12 16.98 12.80
N PRO A 7 26.86 18.10 12.66
CA PRO A 7 26.78 19.23 13.62
C PRO A 7 25.48 20.05 13.48
N VAL A 8 24.76 19.92 12.37
CA VAL A 8 23.52 20.68 12.10
C VAL A 8 22.36 19.70 11.96
N ARG A 9 21.40 19.78 12.90
CA ARG A 9 20.10 19.10 12.74
C ARG A 9 19.29 19.86 11.71
N ILE A 10 19.06 19.25 10.55
CA ILE A 10 18.05 19.71 9.60
C ILE A 10 16.71 19.70 10.35
N ARG A 11 15.96 20.82 10.30
CA ARG A 11 14.60 20.86 10.85
C ARG A 11 13.73 19.93 10.00
N VAL A 12 13.53 18.70 10.48
CA VAL A 12 12.57 17.77 9.92
C VAL A 12 11.23 18.05 10.59
N SER A 13 10.34 18.76 9.89
CA SER A 13 8.93 18.83 10.27
C SER A 13 8.24 17.56 9.76
N ASN A 14 7.82 16.70 10.68
CA ASN A 14 6.99 15.55 10.32
C ASN A 14 5.57 16.06 9.99
N VAL A 15 5.18 15.99 8.72
CA VAL A 15 3.86 16.45 8.24
C VAL A 15 2.77 15.40 8.54
N ASP A 16 3.13 14.25 9.13
CA ASP A 16 2.17 13.21 9.54
C ASP A 16 1.48 13.52 10.88
N ASP A 17 1.85 14.61 11.57
CA ASP A 17 1.25 14.97 12.84
C ASP A 17 -0.08 15.75 12.67
N ARG A 18 -1.16 14.98 12.79
CA ARG A 18 -2.50 15.38 13.29
C ARG A 18 -3.28 16.45 12.50
N ILE A 19 -4.12 15.98 11.57
CA ILE A 19 -5.45 16.58 11.40
C ILE A 19 -6.37 15.94 12.47
N GLY A 20 -6.57 16.66 13.57
CA GLY A 20 -7.50 16.26 14.61
C GLY A 20 -8.89 16.85 14.39
N SER A 21 -9.88 16.00 14.13
CA SER A 21 -11.25 16.20 14.57
C SER A 21 -12.03 14.89 14.47
N GLY A 22 -12.28 14.26 15.62
CA GLY A 22 -13.52 13.55 15.99
C GLY A 22 -14.28 12.63 15.01
N ALA A 23 -13.73 12.21 13.88
CA ALA A 23 -14.38 11.30 12.95
C ALA A 23 -13.60 9.99 12.91
N THR A 24 -14.34 8.87 12.96
CA THR A 24 -13.90 7.49 12.68
C THR A 24 -12.54 7.42 12.00
N ARG A 25 -11.58 6.73 12.62
CA ARG A 25 -10.24 6.43 12.10
C ARG A 25 -10.30 6.15 10.59
N ALA A 26 -10.18 7.19 9.78
CA ALA A 26 -10.01 7.02 8.35
C ALA A 26 -8.71 6.25 8.23
N SER A 27 -8.78 5.10 7.56
CA SER A 27 -7.60 4.31 7.24
C SER A 27 -6.50 5.26 6.78
N ARG A 28 -5.25 5.05 7.23
CA ARG A 28 -4.10 5.93 6.95
C ARG A 28 -3.90 6.24 5.45
N HIS A 29 -4.60 5.53 4.58
CA HIS A 29 -4.53 5.66 3.13
C HIS A 29 -5.76 6.26 2.43
N GLY A 30 -6.73 6.85 3.14
CA GLY A 30 -7.83 7.62 2.53
C GLY A 30 -8.55 6.91 1.37
N SER A 31 -9.28 7.66 0.53
CA SER A 31 -9.74 7.17 -0.77
C SER A 31 -8.50 6.96 -1.66
N LEU A 32 -8.11 5.70 -1.88
CA LEU A 32 -7.14 5.22 -2.87
C LEU A 32 -6.31 6.33 -3.54
N LEU A 33 -5.10 6.56 -3.02
CA LEU A 33 -4.19 7.61 -3.50
C LEU A 33 -3.97 7.53 -5.02
N PRO A 34 -3.66 8.64 -5.72
CA PRO A 34 -3.37 8.65 -7.16
C PRO A 34 -2.36 7.61 -7.64
N THR A 35 -1.48 7.15 -6.74
CA THR A 35 -0.52 6.08 -6.97
C THR A 35 -1.16 4.71 -7.20
N THR A 36 -2.28 4.42 -6.52
CA THR A 36 -3.01 3.14 -6.67
C THR A 36 -3.70 3.04 -8.02
N ILE A 37 -4.16 4.16 -8.57
CA ILE A 37 -4.71 4.25 -9.93
C ILE A 37 -3.61 3.97 -10.97
N ARG A 38 -2.39 4.49 -10.76
CA ARG A 38 -1.24 4.21 -11.64
C ARG A 38 -0.84 2.75 -11.60
N VAL A 39 -0.69 2.18 -10.41
CA VAL A 39 -0.38 0.74 -10.25
C VAL A 39 -1.44 -0.13 -10.94
N TYR A 40 -2.72 0.23 -10.84
CA TYR A 40 -3.77 -0.48 -11.55
C TYR A 40 -3.57 -0.44 -13.07
N ASN A 41 -3.40 0.75 -13.64
CA ASN A 41 -3.25 0.93 -15.08
C ASN A 41 -1.98 0.26 -15.63
N ASP A 42 -0.89 0.30 -14.88
CA ASP A 42 0.41 -0.20 -15.35
C ASP A 42 0.56 -1.71 -15.15
N HIS A 43 -0.11 -2.29 -14.15
CA HIS A 43 0.21 -3.65 -13.69
C HIS A 43 -0.99 -4.60 -13.53
N VAL A 44 -2.22 -4.11 -13.37
CA VAL A 44 -3.38 -4.92 -12.91
C VAL A 44 -4.57 -4.91 -13.88
N ASN A 45 -4.71 -3.88 -14.71
CA ASN A 45 -5.88 -3.68 -15.59
C ASN A 45 -6.23 -4.86 -16.52
N ALA A 46 -5.25 -5.69 -16.88
CA ALA A 46 -5.44 -6.87 -17.71
C ALA A 46 -5.95 -8.09 -16.92
N ASP A 47 -5.81 -8.08 -15.59
CA ASP A 47 -6.06 -9.22 -14.72
C ASP A 47 -7.43 -9.16 -14.02
N MET A 48 -7.86 -7.96 -13.61
CA MET A 48 -9.12 -7.73 -12.90
C MET A 48 -9.59 -6.28 -13.08
N THR A 49 -10.84 -6.02 -12.75
CA THR A 49 -11.40 -4.67 -12.76
C THR A 49 -10.83 -3.80 -11.65
N PHE A 50 -10.93 -2.47 -11.82
CA PHE A 50 -10.49 -1.53 -10.79
C PHE A 50 -11.23 -1.73 -9.47
N GLU A 51 -12.51 -2.10 -9.51
CA GLU A 51 -13.33 -2.31 -8.31
C GLU A 51 -12.89 -3.55 -7.51
N GLU A 52 -12.56 -4.63 -8.20
CA GLU A 52 -11.98 -5.84 -7.59
C GLU A 52 -10.62 -5.52 -6.96
N PHE A 53 -9.75 -4.82 -7.70
CA PHE A 53 -8.44 -4.39 -7.19
C PHE A 53 -8.55 -3.46 -5.98
N ALA A 54 -9.47 -2.49 -6.02
CA ALA A 54 -9.75 -1.58 -4.93
C ALA A 54 -10.23 -2.32 -3.68
N THR A 55 -11.08 -3.33 -3.86
CA THR A 55 -11.58 -4.17 -2.76
C THR A 55 -10.44 -5.00 -2.16
N LEU A 56 -9.57 -5.56 -3.00
CA LEU A 56 -8.40 -6.32 -2.57
C LEU A 56 -7.43 -5.45 -1.74
N CYS A 57 -7.18 -4.22 -2.18
CA CYS A 57 -6.35 -3.27 -1.46
C CYS A 57 -6.96 -2.88 -0.11
N ARG A 58 -8.27 -2.61 -0.08
CA ARG A 58 -9.02 -2.30 1.15
C ARG A 58 -8.92 -3.43 2.17
N ASP A 59 -9.03 -4.68 1.73
CA ASP A 59 -8.89 -5.84 2.60
C ASP A 59 -7.47 -5.97 3.18
N CYS A 60 -6.44 -5.79 2.35
CA CYS A 60 -5.05 -5.86 2.80
C CYS A 60 -4.72 -4.75 3.80
N TRP A 61 -5.16 -3.51 3.54
CA TRP A 61 -4.86 -2.36 4.39
C TRP A 61 -5.73 -2.24 5.64
N ARG A 62 -6.69 -3.15 5.85
CA ARG A 62 -7.41 -3.24 7.13
C ARG A 62 -6.45 -3.57 8.29
N LEU A 63 -5.36 -4.29 8.00
CA LEU A 63 -4.32 -4.57 8.97
C LEU A 63 -3.34 -3.39 9.08
N ARG A 64 -2.90 -3.06 10.30
CA ARG A 64 -2.00 -1.93 10.60
C ARG A 64 -0.71 -1.90 9.76
N HIS A 65 -0.24 -3.06 9.35
CA HIS A 65 0.95 -3.26 8.51
C HIS A 65 0.66 -4.19 7.32
N GLY A 66 -0.61 -4.24 6.89
CA GLY A 66 -0.98 -5.07 5.76
C GLY A 66 -0.62 -4.40 4.44
N PHE A 67 -0.21 -5.22 3.48
CA PHE A 67 0.17 -4.78 2.14
C PHE A 67 -0.22 -5.86 1.13
N LEU A 68 -0.33 -5.45 -0.12
CA LEU A 68 -0.57 -6.33 -1.27
C LEU A 68 0.76 -6.52 -2.01
N VAL A 69 1.08 -7.75 -2.38
CA VAL A 69 2.19 -8.07 -3.27
C VAL A 69 1.62 -8.41 -4.64
N ILE A 70 2.24 -7.84 -5.68
CA ILE A 70 1.95 -8.12 -7.09
C ILE A 70 3.22 -8.71 -7.70
N ASP A 71 3.21 -10.01 -7.96
CA ASP A 71 4.29 -10.76 -8.59
C ASP A 71 3.96 -11.01 -10.06
N LYS A 72 4.62 -10.27 -10.96
CA LYS A 72 4.36 -10.36 -12.41
C LYS A 72 5.00 -11.57 -13.07
N ASP A 73 5.98 -12.21 -12.42
CA ASP A 73 6.62 -13.42 -12.93
C ASP A 73 5.73 -14.65 -12.67
N SER A 74 4.86 -14.56 -11.68
CA SER A 74 3.87 -15.57 -11.35
C SER A 74 2.61 -15.50 -12.24
N ALA A 75 2.02 -16.67 -12.49
CA ALA A 75 0.76 -16.77 -13.22
C ALA A 75 -0.39 -16.19 -12.38
N LEU A 76 -1.43 -15.68 -13.05
CA LEU A 76 -2.57 -15.01 -12.40
C LEU A 76 -3.21 -15.87 -11.29
N ARG A 77 -3.43 -17.16 -11.57
CA ARG A 77 -4.03 -18.15 -10.66
C ARG A 77 -3.00 -18.91 -9.81
N ASN A 78 -1.75 -18.47 -9.81
CA ASN A 78 -0.69 -19.14 -9.08
C ASN A 78 0.37 -18.13 -8.63
N GLY A 79 0.01 -17.32 -7.65
CA GLY A 79 0.98 -16.51 -6.91
C GLY A 79 1.11 -15.05 -7.27
N ARG A 80 0.43 -14.58 -8.33
CA ARG A 80 0.51 -13.18 -8.77
C ARG A 80 0.06 -12.18 -7.70
N TYR A 81 -1.01 -12.46 -6.97
CA TYR A 81 -1.52 -11.56 -5.94
C TYR A 81 -1.41 -12.22 -4.57
N ARG A 82 -0.73 -11.58 -3.63
CA ARG A 82 -0.57 -12.10 -2.25
C ARG A 82 -0.91 -11.04 -1.21
N ARG A 83 -1.61 -11.46 -0.16
CA ARG A 83 -1.87 -10.67 1.04
C ARG A 83 -0.70 -10.87 1.98
N GLY A 84 0.07 -9.81 2.22
CA GLY A 84 1.36 -9.93 2.89
C GLY A 84 2.30 -10.88 2.13
N PHE A 85 3.04 -11.71 2.86
CA PHE A 85 3.96 -12.66 2.24
C PHE A 85 3.37 -14.05 2.02
N ASN A 86 2.46 -14.54 2.86
CA ASN A 86 2.21 -15.99 2.93
C ASN A 86 0.85 -16.43 2.37
N GLU A 87 -0.05 -15.50 2.07
CA GLU A 87 -1.43 -15.81 1.70
C GLU A 87 -1.71 -15.38 0.25
N PHE A 88 -2.23 -16.28 -0.58
CA PHE A 88 -2.66 -15.93 -1.93
C PHE A 88 -3.98 -15.17 -1.89
N ALA A 89 -4.05 -14.07 -2.62
CA ALA A 89 -5.18 -13.15 -2.62
C ALA A 89 -6.21 -13.50 -3.71
N VAL A 90 -5.77 -14.19 -4.76
CA VAL A 90 -6.57 -14.65 -5.90
C VAL A 90 -6.30 -16.15 -6.08
N PRO A 91 -7.34 -17.00 -6.15
CA PRO A 91 -7.21 -18.44 -6.39
C PRO A 91 -6.85 -18.80 -7.84
#